data_AF-A0A2S5M7I0-F1
#
_entry.id   AF-A0A2S5M7I0-F1
#
_cell.length_a   1.000
_cell.length_b   1.000
_cell.length_c   1.000
_cell.angle_alpha   90.00
_cell.angle_beta   90.00
_cell.angle_gamma   90.00
#
_symmetry.space_group_name_H-M   'P 1'
#
loop_
_entity.id
_entity.type
_entity.pdbx_description
1 polymer ?
#
loop_
_entity_poly.entity_id
_entity_poly.type
_entity_poly.pdbx_seq_one_letter_code
_entity_poly.pdbx_strand_id
1 'polypeptide(L)'
;MRNIMFLLVAVSISSAAAYLVTKSAVADGKTTAVIVDEANGIVRVMVEGKEVARFTSDGLDVPGDIKFGGVMTDTVPGAGP
;
A
#
# COMPACT_ATOMS: atom_id res chain seq x y z
N MET A 1 24.88 6.10 45.44
CA MET A 1 23.83 5.12 45.04
C MET A 1 22.59 5.83 44.46
N ARG A 2 22.77 6.78 43.53
CA ARG A 2 21.66 7.55 42.91
C ARG A 2 21.61 7.41 41.38
N ASN A 3 22.56 6.68 40.79
CA ASN A 3 22.74 6.56 39.34
C ASN A 3 22.32 5.18 38.79
N ILE A 4 21.96 4.22 39.65
CA ILE A 4 21.50 2.88 39.22
C ILE A 4 19.98 2.87 38.98
N MET A 5 19.25 3.82 39.55
CA MET A 5 17.78 3.87 39.48
C MET A 5 17.24 4.41 38.14
N PHE A 6 18.08 5.08 37.34
CA PHE A 6 17.70 5.57 36.01
C PHE A 6 17.84 4.53 34.89
N LEU A 7 18.59 3.44 35.11
CA LEU A 7 18.79 2.42 34.08
C LEU A 7 17.58 1.48 33.92
N LEU A 8 16.74 1.36 34.95
CA LEU A 8 15.54 0.53 34.94
C LEU A 8 14.31 1.18 34.28
N VAL A 9 14.37 2.49 34.00
CA VAL A 9 13.28 3.23 33.32
C VAL A 9 13.50 3.27 31.79
N ALA A 10 14.74 3.07 31.32
CA ALA A 10 15.03 3.03 29.88
C ALA A 10 14.70 1.68 29.21
N VAL A 11 14.50 0.61 29.99
CA VAL A 11 14.24 -0.74 29.46
C VAL A 11 12.74 -1.02 29.28
N SER A 12 11.86 -0.24 29.89
CA SER A 12 10.41 -0.46 29.85
C SER A 12 9.67 0.22 28.69
N ILE A 13 10.33 1.09 27.91
CA ILE A 13 9.66 1.82 26.80
C ILE A 13 9.83 1.10 25.44
N SER A 14 10.80 0.20 25.29
CA SER A 14 11.04 -0.46 23.98
C SER A 14 10.03 -1.56 23.60
N SER A 15 9.10 -1.91 24.49
CA SER A 15 8.07 -2.93 24.22
C SER A 15 6.95 -2.44 23.28
N ALA A 16 6.77 -1.12 23.14
CA ALA A 16 5.69 -0.56 22.31
C ALA A 16 6.08 -0.37 20.83
N ALA A 17 7.37 -0.32 20.49
CA ALA A 17 7.83 -0.09 19.12
C ALA A 17 7.87 -1.37 18.26
N ALA A 18 7.83 -2.56 18.88
CA ALA A 18 7.67 -3.83 18.16
C ALA A 18 6.22 -4.07 17.68
N TYR A 19 5.29 -3.19 18.09
CA TYR A 19 3.97 -3.05 17.49
C TYR A 19 4.00 -2.19 16.22
N LEU A 20 5.11 -2.18 15.47
CA LEU A 20 5.04 -2.15 14.01
C LEU A 20 4.26 -3.42 13.64
N VAL A 21 2.91 -3.43 13.62
CA VAL A 21 2.08 -3.15 12.43
C VAL A 21 2.85 -3.25 11.11
N THR A 22 3.73 -4.22 10.97
CA THR A 22 3.76 -5.00 9.74
C THR A 22 2.49 -5.81 9.77
N LYS A 23 1.40 -5.19 9.29
CA LYS A 23 0.40 -5.93 8.52
C LYS A 23 1.15 -6.49 7.32
N SER A 24 1.98 -7.51 7.55
CA SER A 24 2.20 -8.55 6.57
C SER A 24 0.82 -9.16 6.45
N ALA A 25 -0.01 -8.55 5.60
CA ALA A 25 -1.18 -9.20 5.06
C ALA A 25 -0.59 -10.45 4.44
N VAL A 26 -0.65 -11.53 5.22
CA VAL A 26 -0.40 -12.89 4.75
C VAL A 26 -1.18 -12.95 3.46
N ALA A 27 -0.44 -13.16 2.38
CA ALA A 27 -0.97 -13.33 1.05
C ALA A 27 -1.90 -14.54 1.09
N ASP A 28 -3.13 -14.32 1.52
CA ASP A 28 -4.21 -15.26 1.37
C ASP A 28 -4.41 -15.34 -0.15
N GLY A 29 -4.13 -16.52 -0.71
CA GLY A 29 -3.89 -16.74 -2.14
C GLY A 29 -5.09 -16.50 -3.05
N LYS A 30 -6.11 -15.80 -2.56
CA LYS A 30 -7.34 -15.38 -3.24
C LYS A 30 -7.70 -13.91 -2.96
N THR A 31 -6.80 -13.14 -2.34
CA THR A 31 -7.10 -11.76 -1.95
C THR A 31 -6.74 -10.80 -3.07
N THR A 32 -7.72 -9.99 -3.47
CA THR A 32 -7.47 -8.74 -4.19
C THR A 32 -7.08 -7.68 -3.17
N ALA A 33 -5.95 -7.02 -3.39
CA ALA A 33 -5.46 -5.95 -2.52
C ALA A 33 -5.12 -4.70 -3.34
N VAL A 34 -5.29 -3.54 -2.72
CA VAL A 34 -4.79 -2.27 -3.25
C VAL A 34 -3.70 -1.79 -2.31
N ILE A 35 -2.51 -1.55 -2.85
CA ILE A 35 -1.34 -1.06 -2.11
C ILE A 35 -1.04 0.35 -2.60
N VAL A 36 -0.98 1.30 -1.67
CA VAL A 36 -0.61 2.69 -1.95
C VAL A 36 0.80 2.92 -1.42
N ASP A 37 1.70 3.30 -2.32
CA ASP A 37 3.05 3.75 -2.02
C ASP A 37 3.07 5.28 -2.11
N GLU A 38 2.78 5.94 -0.99
CA GLU A 38 2.68 7.39 -0.90
C GLU A 38 4.00 8.10 -1.22
N ALA A 39 5.13 7.49 -0.87
CA ALA A 39 6.45 8.09 -1.09
C ALA A 39 6.77 8.25 -2.58
N ASN A 40 6.32 7.30 -3.40
CA ASN A 40 6.52 7.32 -4.84
C ASN A 40 5.27 7.73 -5.64
N GLY A 41 4.14 7.96 -4.97
CA GLY A 41 2.86 8.28 -5.61
C GLY A 41 2.31 7.15 -6.48
N ILE A 42 2.54 5.89 -6.09
CA ILE A 42 2.15 4.71 -6.87
C ILE A 42 0.97 4.00 -6.21
N VAL A 43 -0.04 3.61 -6.98
CA VAL A 43 -1.12 2.72 -6.53
C VAL A 43 -1.05 1.40 -7.29
N ARG A 44 -0.97 0.27 -6.58
CA ARG A 44 -0.85 -1.07 -7.17
C ARG A 44 -2.07 -1.91 -6.83
N VAL A 45 -2.62 -2.60 -7.81
CA VAL A 45 -3.65 -3.62 -7.62
C VAL A 45 -3.00 -4.99 -7.69
N MET A 46 -3.13 -5.74 -6.61
CA MET A 46 -2.61 -7.09 -6.47
C MET A 46 -3.79 -8.07 -6.50
N VAL A 47 -3.68 -9.14 -7.29
CA VAL A 47 -4.63 -10.26 -7.30
C VAL A 47 -3.82 -11.54 -7.15
N GLU A 48 -4.19 -12.37 -6.16
CA GLU A 48 -3.49 -13.63 -5.86
C GLU A 48 -1.98 -13.41 -5.61
N GLY A 49 -1.63 -12.27 -5.00
CA GLY A 49 -0.24 -11.88 -4.73
C GLY A 49 0.56 -11.39 -5.94
N LYS A 50 -0.04 -11.29 -7.14
CA LYS A 50 0.59 -10.72 -8.35
C LYS A 50 0.07 -9.33 -8.63
N GLU A 51 0.94 -8.44 -9.06
CA GLU A 51 0.54 -7.12 -9.53
C GLU A 51 -0.15 -7.25 -10.89
N VAL A 52 -1.38 -6.77 -10.98
CA VAL A 52 -2.20 -6.82 -12.21
C VAL A 52 -2.51 -5.44 -12.77
N ALA A 53 -2.29 -4.37 -12.00
CA ALA A 53 -2.38 -3.01 -12.47
C ALA A 53 -1.56 -2.08 -11.58
N ARG A 54 -1.04 -1.00 -12.16
CA ARG A 54 -0.29 0.05 -11.48
C ARG A 54 -0.70 1.41 -12.02
N PHE A 55 -1.07 2.31 -11.13
CA PHE A 55 -1.20 3.74 -11.44
C PHE A 55 0.05 4.46 -10.98
N THR A 56 0.62 5.27 -11.87
CA THR A 56 1.71 6.21 -11.60
C THR A 56 1.28 7.61 -12.04
N SER A 57 2.17 8.60 -11.88
CA SER A 57 1.97 9.94 -12.46
C SER A 57 1.82 9.94 -13.98
N ASP A 58 2.38 8.93 -14.65
CA ASP A 58 2.39 8.84 -16.11
C ASP A 58 1.13 8.15 -16.66
N GLY A 59 0.36 7.48 -15.81
CA GLY A 59 -0.91 6.85 -16.17
C GLY A 59 -1.10 5.46 -15.55
N LEU A 60 -1.91 4.65 -16.22
CA LEU A 60 -2.24 3.28 -15.84
C LEU A 60 -1.40 2.28 -16.67
N ASP A 61 -0.65 1.44 -15.99
CA ASP A 61 0.05 0.28 -16.53
C ASP A 61 -0.68 -1.01 -16.12
N VAL A 62 -1.01 -1.85 -17.09
CA VAL A 62 -1.62 -3.16 -16.89
C VAL A 62 -0.80 -4.20 -17.65
N PRO A 63 -0.08 -5.10 -16.95
CA PRO A 63 0.65 -6.16 -17.61
C PRO A 63 -0.31 -7.19 -18.21
N GLY A 64 -0.26 -7.36 -19.54
CA GLY A 64 -1.03 -8.35 -20.29
C GLY A 64 -2.33 -7.82 -20.89
N ASP A 65 -3.24 -8.73 -21.21
CA ASP A 65 -4.49 -8.38 -21.90
C ASP A 65 -5.54 -7.80 -20.94
N ILE A 66 -6.09 -6.65 -21.29
CA ILE A 66 -7.22 -6.06 -20.58
C ILE A 66 -8.52 -6.62 -21.16
N LYS A 67 -9.25 -7.41 -20.36
CA LYS A 67 -10.63 -7.79 -20.70
C LYS A 67 -11.55 -6.60 -20.44
N PHE A 68 -11.77 -5.78 -21.46
CA PHE A 68 -12.66 -4.62 -21.40
C PHE A 68 -13.96 -4.88 -22.19
N GLY A 69 -15.10 -4.81 -21.51
CA GLY A 69 -16.42 -5.03 -22.12
C GLY A 69 -17.31 -3.77 -22.21
N GLY A 70 -16.77 -2.59 -21.91
CA GLY A 70 -17.52 -1.34 -21.82
C GLY A 70 -17.22 -0.34 -22.93
N VAL A 71 -17.49 0.93 -22.66
CA VAL A 71 -17.09 2.08 -23.51
C VAL A 71 -16.05 2.89 -22.73
N MET A 72 -14.91 3.20 -23.35
CA MET A 72 -13.97 4.19 -22.82
C MET A 72 -14.30 5.54 -23.43
N THR A 73 -14.68 6.49 -22.57
CA THR A 73 -14.85 7.89 -22.95
C THR A 73 -13.83 8.71 -22.19
N ASP A 74 -13.00 9.46 -22.91
CA ASP A 74 -12.19 10.50 -22.29
C ASP A 74 -13.12 11.67 -21.93
N THR A 75 -13.23 11.97 -20.65
CA THR A 75 -13.95 13.15 -20.17
C THR A 75 -12.93 14.03 -19.49
N VAL A 76 -12.62 15.17 -20.09
CA VAL A 76 -11.78 16.17 -19.44
C VAL A 76 -12.51 16.62 -18.17
N PRO A 77 -11.87 16.56 -16.98
CA PRO A 77 -12.49 17.04 -15.76
C PRO A 77 -12.98 18.48 -15.93
N GLY A 78 -14.29 18.71 -15.82
CA GLY A 78 -14.91 20.02 -15.99
C GLY A 78 -15.53 20.30 -17.37
N ALA A 79 -15.35 19.41 -18.36
CA ALA A 79 -16.13 19.44 -19.59
C ALA A 79 -17.46 18.71 -19.37
N GLY A 80 -18.40 19.38 -18.72
CA GLY A 80 -19.82 19.04 -18.86
C GLY A 80 -20.31 19.35 -20.27
N PRO A 81 -21.51 18.86 -20.66
CA PRO A 81 -22.17 19.33 -21.88
C PRO A 81 -22.39 20.85 -21.88
#